data_AF-A0A8S2XLC8-F1
#
_entry.id   AF-A0A8S2XLC8-F1
#
_cell.length_a   1.000
_cell.length_b   1.000
_cell.length_c   1.000
_cell.angle_alpha   90.00
_cell.angle_beta   90.00
_cell.angle_gamma   90.00
#
_symmetry.space_group_name_H-M   'P 1'
#
loop_
_entity.id
_entity.type
_entity.pdbx_description
1 polymer ?
#
loop_
_entity_poly.entity_id
_entity_poly.type
_entity_poly.pdbx_seq_one_letter_code
_entity_poly.pdbx_strand_id
1 'polypeptide(L)'
;QFGRKIIICSACRLPAEDVIKSSEFKTADKFYDCLLKYILRTFDQYVDMDYVLIYFHHGLRSFNRPSYAWLLRAYLKIDRKYKKNLKAFYIVHPTKWIKFLWPFFRSFISAKFSRKVYYINKLGQLADHVRLDQITIPVEVKKYSRN
;
A
#
# COMPACT_ATOMS: atom_id res chain seq x y z
N GLN A 1 -10.84 -17.12 3.99
CA GLN A 1 -11.85 -16.38 3.20
C GLN A 1 -11.42 -16.48 1.73
N PHE A 2 -11.90 -17.50 1.02
CA PHE A 2 -11.35 -17.91 -0.27
C PHE A 2 -12.25 -17.37 -1.41
N GLY A 3 -11.68 -16.59 -2.34
CA GLY A 3 -12.39 -16.11 -3.53
C GLY A 3 -12.21 -14.62 -3.85
N ARG A 4 -11.67 -13.80 -2.95
CA ARG A 4 -11.44 -12.38 -3.22
C ARG A 4 -10.13 -12.16 -3.97
N LYS A 5 -10.14 -11.24 -4.93
CA LYS A 5 -8.93 -10.80 -5.62
C LYS A 5 -7.96 -10.21 -4.60
N ILE A 6 -6.73 -10.70 -4.61
CA ILE A 6 -5.63 -10.14 -3.81
C ILE A 6 -4.80 -9.25 -4.73
N ILE A 7 -4.58 -8.03 -4.31
CA ILE A 7 -3.73 -7.07 -4.99
C ILE A 7 -2.51 -6.80 -4.11
N ILE A 8 -1.32 -6.79 -4.71
CA ILE A 8 -0.05 -6.69 -4.00
C ILE A 8 0.73 -5.49 -4.49
N CYS A 9 1.09 -4.61 -3.56
CA CYS A 9 2.03 -3.51 -3.78
C CYS A 9 3.27 -3.75 -2.91
N SER A 10 4.46 -3.46 -3.42
CA SER A 10 5.72 -3.68 -2.69
C SER A 10 6.63 -2.47 -2.79
N ALA A 11 7.03 -1.92 -1.65
CA ALA A 11 7.89 -0.74 -1.61
C ALA A 11 9.31 -1.03 -2.09
N CYS A 12 9.81 -2.26 -1.92
CA CYS A 12 11.12 -2.69 -2.43
C CYS A 12 11.27 -2.61 -3.96
N ARG A 13 10.15 -2.45 -4.70
CA ARG A 13 10.14 -2.28 -6.16
C ARG A 13 10.09 -0.82 -6.60
N LEU A 14 10.03 0.11 -5.64
CA LEU A 14 10.00 1.54 -5.96
C LEU A 14 11.42 2.03 -6.28
N PRO A 15 11.56 2.92 -7.26
CA PRO A 15 12.86 3.50 -7.60
C PRO A 15 13.46 4.26 -6.41
N ALA A 16 14.78 4.32 -6.39
CA ALA A 16 15.50 5.20 -5.48
C ALA A 16 15.28 6.68 -5.86
N GLU A 17 15.54 7.60 -4.93
CA GLU A 17 15.22 9.02 -5.13
C GLU A 17 16.04 9.68 -6.23
N ASP A 18 17.32 9.31 -6.36
CA ASP A 18 18.22 9.73 -7.44
C ASP A 18 17.68 9.32 -8.82
N VAL A 19 17.13 8.11 -8.93
CA VAL A 19 16.44 7.63 -10.14
C VAL A 19 15.19 8.47 -10.42
N ILE A 20 14.38 8.79 -9.40
CA ILE A 20 13.21 9.67 -9.57
C ILE A 20 13.63 11.08 -10.02
N LYS A 21 14.65 11.67 -9.40
CA LYS A 21 15.13 13.03 -9.70
C LYS A 21 15.74 13.14 -11.10
N SER A 22 16.44 12.11 -11.55
CA SER A 22 17.01 12.06 -12.91
C SER A 22 15.96 11.80 -13.99
N SER A 23 14.89 11.07 -13.67
CA SER A 23 13.76 10.81 -14.59
C SER A 23 12.95 12.06 -14.96
N GLU A 24 11.93 11.86 -15.81
CA GLU A 24 10.92 12.86 -16.17
C GLU A 24 10.05 13.32 -14.99
N PHE A 25 9.94 12.52 -13.92
CA PHE A 25 9.10 12.86 -12.77
C PHE A 25 9.69 14.01 -11.96
N LYS A 26 11.02 14.08 -11.82
CA LYS A 26 11.81 15.08 -11.06
C LYS A 26 11.55 15.11 -9.54
N THR A 27 10.37 14.75 -9.06
CA THR A 27 9.99 14.75 -7.65
C THR A 27 9.24 13.47 -7.27
N ALA A 28 9.33 13.08 -5.99
CA ALA A 28 8.60 11.94 -5.46
C ALA A 28 7.08 12.10 -5.66
N ASP A 29 6.50 13.25 -5.30
CA ASP A 29 5.05 13.50 -5.42
C ASP A 29 4.55 13.32 -6.88
N LYS A 30 5.31 13.77 -7.91
CA LYS A 30 4.96 13.57 -9.32
C LYS A 30 5.05 12.10 -9.74
N PHE A 31 6.10 11.40 -9.31
CA PHE A 31 6.22 9.96 -9.52
C PHE A 31 5.04 9.21 -8.91
N TYR A 32 4.69 9.54 -7.65
CA TYR A 32 3.57 8.92 -6.95
C TYR A 32 2.21 9.26 -7.56
N ASP A 33 2.01 10.46 -8.11
CA ASP A 33 0.80 10.79 -8.88
C ASP A 33 0.65 9.88 -10.11
N CYS A 34 1.74 9.64 -10.85
CA CYS A 34 1.73 8.73 -12.00
C CYS A 34 1.48 7.28 -11.56
N LEU A 35 2.18 6.83 -10.52
CA LEU A 35 2.02 5.50 -9.94
C LEU A 35 0.59 5.27 -9.45
N LEU A 36 -0.03 6.25 -8.79
CA LEU A 36 -1.41 6.17 -8.34
C LEU A 36 -2.36 6.01 -9.52
N LYS A 37 -2.19 6.78 -10.60
CA LYS A 37 -3.01 6.64 -11.82
C LYS A 37 -2.87 5.25 -12.44
N TYR A 38 -1.63 4.74 -12.53
CA TYR A 38 -1.37 3.38 -13.04
C TYR A 38 -2.04 2.30 -12.18
N ILE A 39 -1.93 2.42 -10.85
CA ILE A 39 -2.58 1.52 -9.90
C ILE A 39 -4.10 1.57 -10.06
N LEU A 40 -4.71 2.76 -10.09
CA LEU A 40 -6.16 2.90 -10.23
C LEU A 40 -6.66 2.33 -11.55
N ARG A 41 -5.95 2.57 -12.66
CA ARG A 41 -6.27 1.98 -13.97
C ARG A 41 -6.17 0.44 -13.96
N THR A 42 -5.22 -0.10 -13.20
CA THR A 42 -5.11 -1.56 -12.99
C THR A 42 -6.28 -2.07 -12.15
N PHE A 43 -6.73 -1.28 -11.17
CA PHE A 43 -7.83 -1.64 -10.28
C PHE A 43 -9.18 -1.56 -10.98
N ASP A 44 -9.35 -0.70 -12.00
CA ASP A 44 -10.61 -0.55 -12.73
C ASP A 44 -11.20 -1.88 -13.21
N GLN A 45 -10.36 -2.87 -13.52
CA GLN A 45 -10.80 -4.21 -13.95
C GLN A 45 -11.39 -5.08 -12.83
N TYR A 46 -11.13 -4.73 -11.57
CA TYR A 46 -11.45 -5.56 -10.40
C TYR A 46 -12.22 -4.79 -9.32
N VAL A 47 -12.30 -3.47 -9.43
CA VAL A 47 -12.73 -2.59 -8.36
C VAL A 47 -14.19 -2.78 -7.99
N ASP A 48 -15.02 -3.27 -8.93
CA ASP A 48 -16.42 -3.57 -8.68
C ASP A 48 -16.64 -4.87 -7.89
N MET A 49 -15.59 -5.68 -7.73
CA MET A 49 -15.59 -6.89 -6.91
C MET A 49 -14.94 -6.66 -5.55
N ASP A 50 -15.31 -7.49 -4.59
CA ASP A 50 -14.66 -7.51 -3.28
C ASP A 50 -13.19 -7.93 -3.39
N TYR A 51 -12.28 -7.09 -2.88
CA TYR A 51 -10.83 -7.34 -2.97
C TYR A 51 -10.09 -7.04 -1.67
N VAL A 52 -8.86 -7.56 -1.60
CA VAL A 52 -7.91 -7.34 -0.49
C VAL A 52 -6.64 -6.70 -1.06
N LEU A 53 -6.12 -5.69 -0.36
CA LEU A 53 -4.84 -5.07 -0.69
C LEU A 53 -3.79 -5.48 0.34
N ILE A 54 -2.63 -5.94 -0.15
CA ILE A 54 -1.45 -6.21 0.65
C ILE A 54 -0.36 -5.25 0.20
N TYR A 55 0.11 -4.42 1.13
CA TYR A 55 1.24 -3.53 0.91
C TYR A 55 2.43 -3.98 1.75
N PHE A 56 3.47 -4.50 1.10
CA PHE A 56 4.74 -4.77 1.73
C PHE A 56 5.53 -3.47 1.84
N HIS A 57 5.63 -2.94 3.05
CA HIS A 57 6.25 -1.64 3.31
C HIS A 57 7.78 -1.69 3.34
N HIS A 58 8.36 -2.89 3.53
CA HIS A 58 9.81 -3.07 3.50
C HIS A 58 10.42 -2.56 2.17
N GLY A 59 11.53 -1.84 2.27
CA GLY A 59 12.21 -1.20 1.14
C GLY A 59 11.88 0.28 0.95
N LEU A 60 10.84 0.80 1.62
CA LEU A 60 10.60 2.25 1.65
C LEU A 60 11.62 2.94 2.56
N ARG A 61 12.29 3.97 2.06
CA ARG A 61 13.26 4.80 2.79
C ARG A 61 12.74 6.24 2.89
N SER A 62 13.36 7.04 3.78
CA SER A 62 12.93 8.42 4.04
C SER A 62 12.97 9.32 2.79
N PHE A 63 13.82 8.98 1.82
CA PHE A 63 14.05 9.74 0.60
C PHE A 63 13.14 9.38 -0.58
N ASN A 64 12.58 8.16 -0.62
CA ASN A 64 11.69 7.74 -1.69
C ASN A 64 10.23 7.62 -1.22
N ARG A 65 9.89 8.06 -0.01
CA ARG A 65 8.52 8.05 0.52
C ARG A 65 7.70 9.24 0.00
N PRO A 66 6.39 9.07 -0.25
CA PRO A 66 5.52 10.20 -0.53
C PRO A 66 5.35 11.06 0.72
N SER A 67 5.09 12.35 0.53
CA SER A 67 4.78 13.24 1.65
C SER A 67 3.46 12.88 2.33
N TYR A 68 3.30 13.25 3.61
CA TYR A 68 2.01 13.09 4.30
C TYR A 68 0.87 13.80 3.56
N ALA A 69 1.12 15.03 3.11
CA ALA A 69 0.16 15.82 2.36
C ALA A 69 -0.22 15.11 1.04
N TRP A 70 0.73 14.47 0.37
CA TRP A 70 0.45 13.65 -0.80
C TRP A 70 -0.45 12.46 -0.47
N LEU A 71 -0.16 11.71 0.59
CA LEU A 71 -0.97 10.55 1.01
C LEU A 71 -2.42 10.95 1.32
N LEU A 72 -2.63 12.08 2.00
CA LEU A 72 -3.97 12.60 2.26
C LEU A 72 -4.70 12.96 0.95
N ARG A 73 -4.04 13.74 0.09
CA ARG A 73 -4.60 14.14 -1.21
C ARG A 73 -4.93 12.94 -2.09
N ALA A 74 -4.05 11.93 -2.12
CA ALA A 74 -4.28 10.69 -2.82
C ALA A 74 -5.53 9.99 -2.29
N TYR A 75 -5.65 9.80 -0.97
CA TYR A 75 -6.86 9.22 -0.37
C TYR A 75 -8.12 10.00 -0.74
N LEU A 76 -8.10 11.33 -0.67
CA LEU A 76 -9.27 12.16 -0.98
C LEU A 76 -9.66 12.06 -2.47
N LYS A 77 -8.69 12.00 -3.39
CA LYS A 77 -8.91 11.86 -4.84
C LYS A 77 -9.42 10.49 -5.28
N ILE A 78 -9.15 9.42 -4.52
CA ILE A 78 -9.59 8.07 -4.89
C ILE A 78 -11.12 7.99 -4.82
N ASP A 79 -11.75 7.55 -5.91
CA ASP A 79 -13.21 7.42 -5.95
C ASP A 79 -13.75 6.39 -4.95
N ARG A 80 -15.04 6.54 -4.64
CA ARG A 80 -15.75 5.67 -3.71
C ARG A 80 -15.68 4.19 -4.09
N LYS A 81 -15.70 3.84 -5.38
CA LYS A 81 -15.67 2.44 -5.85
C LYS A 81 -14.44 1.67 -5.33
N TYR A 82 -13.27 2.31 -5.38
CA TYR A 82 -12.01 1.74 -4.85
C TYR A 82 -12.06 1.54 -3.34
N LYS A 83 -12.66 2.48 -2.60
CA LYS A 83 -12.73 2.41 -1.13
C LYS A 83 -13.79 1.42 -0.62
N LYS A 84 -14.93 1.31 -1.32
CA LYS A 84 -16.10 0.52 -0.87
C LYS A 84 -15.79 -0.97 -0.91
N ASN A 85 -15.23 -1.46 -2.01
CA ASN A 85 -15.09 -2.89 -2.29
C ASN A 85 -13.78 -3.50 -1.74
N LEU A 86 -12.84 -2.65 -1.31
CA LEU A 86 -11.74 -3.06 -0.44
C LEU A 86 -12.29 -3.66 0.86
N LYS A 87 -11.90 -4.88 1.22
CA LYS A 87 -12.33 -5.53 2.48
C LYS A 87 -11.27 -5.51 3.56
N ALA A 88 -10.01 -5.65 3.16
CA ALA A 88 -8.88 -5.56 4.06
C ALA A 88 -7.70 -4.92 3.34
N PHE A 89 -6.98 -4.08 4.06
CA PHE A 89 -5.73 -3.47 3.67
C PHE A 89 -4.66 -3.86 4.68
N TYR A 90 -3.86 -4.85 4.32
CA TYR A 90 -2.75 -5.33 5.14
C TYR A 90 -1.49 -4.54 4.81
N ILE A 91 -1.01 -3.77 5.78
CA ILE A 91 0.28 -3.10 5.71
C ILE A 91 1.29 -3.98 6.45
N VAL A 92 2.16 -4.63 5.70
CA VAL A 92 3.11 -5.63 6.19
C VAL A 92 4.48 -4.98 6.43
N HIS A 93 5.06 -5.28 7.59
CA HIS A 93 6.26 -4.64 8.14
C HIS A 93 6.17 -3.10 8.24
N PRO A 94 5.11 -2.56 8.88
CA PRO A 94 4.96 -1.12 9.03
C PRO A 94 6.10 -0.52 9.86
N THR A 95 6.63 0.63 9.43
CA THR A 95 7.55 1.45 10.23
C THR A 95 6.81 2.21 11.34
N LYS A 96 7.55 2.72 12.33
CA LYS A 96 6.97 3.64 13.34
C LYS A 96 6.30 4.85 12.67
N TRP A 97 6.91 5.40 11.62
CA TRP A 97 6.37 6.54 10.87
C TRP A 97 4.94 6.29 10.34
N ILE A 98 4.70 5.15 9.67
CA ILE A 98 3.36 4.90 9.12
C ILE A 98 2.31 4.63 10.21
N LYS A 99 2.72 4.10 11.36
CA LYS A 99 1.84 3.95 12.54
C LYS A 99 1.49 5.31 13.15
N PHE A 100 2.46 6.23 13.24
CA PHE A 100 2.23 7.60 13.70
C PHE A 100 1.36 8.42 12.74
N LEU A 101 1.30 8.07 11.46
CA LEU A 101 0.48 8.77 10.47
C LEU A 101 -1.02 8.58 10.70
N TRP A 102 -1.40 7.43 11.25
CA TRP A 102 -2.80 7.00 11.30
C TRP A 102 -3.71 7.87 12.18
N PRO A 103 -3.29 8.30 13.39
CA PRO A 103 -4.06 9.26 14.18
C PRO A 103 -4.38 10.55 13.42
N PHE A 104 -3.43 11.09 12.64
CA PHE A 104 -3.63 12.33 11.88
C PHE A 104 -4.65 12.16 10.73
N PHE A 105 -4.75 10.96 10.16
CA PHE A 105 -5.72 10.67 9.12
C PHE A 105 -7.15 10.40 9.64
N ARG A 106 -7.34 10.10 10.92
CA ARG A 106 -8.66 9.69 11.44
C ARG A 106 -9.76 10.70 11.17
N SER A 107 -9.46 12.00 11.18
CA SER A 107 -10.46 13.05 10.91
C SER A 107 -10.87 13.15 9.44
N PHE A 108 -10.04 12.65 8.52
CA PHE A 108 -10.28 12.74 7.07
C PHE A 108 -10.71 11.41 6.44
N ILE A 109 -10.35 10.29 7.08
CA ILE A 109 -10.67 8.95 6.62
C ILE A 109 -11.94 8.45 7.32
N SER A 110 -12.88 7.89 6.53
CA SER A 110 -14.12 7.36 7.09
C SER A 110 -13.85 6.22 8.08
N ALA A 111 -14.60 6.18 9.18
CA ALA A 111 -14.49 5.08 10.16
C ALA A 111 -14.66 3.69 9.51
N LYS A 112 -15.50 3.58 8.47
CA LYS A 112 -15.68 2.36 7.68
C LYS A 112 -14.40 1.93 6.96
N PHE A 113 -13.65 2.86 6.38
CA PHE A 113 -12.36 2.53 5.75
C PHE A 113 -11.30 2.23 6.81
N SER A 114 -11.28 2.98 7.91
CA SER A 114 -10.28 2.79 8.96
C SER A 114 -10.30 1.41 9.58
N ARG A 115 -11.49 0.79 9.71
CA ARG A 115 -11.64 -0.59 10.19
C ARG A 115 -11.08 -1.66 9.24
N LYS A 116 -10.74 -1.29 8.01
CA LYS A 116 -10.17 -2.20 7.00
C LYS A 116 -8.65 -2.22 7.04
N VAL A 117 -7.99 -1.33 7.79
CA VAL A 117 -6.52 -1.22 7.80
C VAL A 117 -5.94 -2.06 8.92
N TYR A 118 -5.04 -2.97 8.56
CA TYR A 118 -4.41 -3.93 9.47
C TYR A 118 -2.89 -3.81 9.38
N TYR A 119 -2.24 -3.65 10.52
CA TYR A 119 -0.78 -3.65 10.63
C TYR A 119 -0.28 -5.06 10.94
N ILE A 120 0.52 -5.61 10.03
CA ILE A 120 1.07 -6.97 10.12
C ILE A 120 2.58 -6.86 10.31
N ASN A 121 3.10 -7.23 11.49
CA ASN A 121 4.52 -7.02 11.79
C ASN A 121 5.40 -8.14 11.22
N LYS A 122 4.85 -9.35 11.05
CA LYS A 122 5.57 -10.55 10.58
C LYS A 122 4.75 -11.28 9.51
N LEU A 123 5.42 -11.93 8.54
CA LEU A 123 4.74 -12.72 7.50
C LEU A 123 3.89 -13.87 8.07
N GLY A 124 4.30 -14.48 9.19
CA GLY A 124 3.50 -15.51 9.87
C GLY A 124 2.09 -15.02 10.24
N GLN A 125 1.96 -13.78 10.72
CA GLN A 125 0.65 -13.17 11.03
C GLN A 125 -0.18 -12.90 9.76
N LEU A 126 0.46 -12.72 8.61
CA LEU A 126 -0.26 -12.60 7.34
C LEU A 126 -0.88 -13.95 6.92
N ALA A 127 -0.24 -15.07 7.28
CA ALA A 127 -0.72 -16.41 6.94
C ALA A 127 -2.08 -16.73 7.56
N ASP A 128 -2.40 -16.13 8.72
CA ASP A 128 -3.71 -16.26 9.38
C ASP A 128 -4.86 -15.63 8.57
N HIS A 129 -4.53 -14.77 7.62
CA HIS A 129 -5.49 -14.02 6.82
C HIS A 129 -5.46 -14.41 5.34
N VAL A 130 -4.30 -14.82 4.83
CA VAL A 130 -4.04 -15.03 3.40
C VAL A 130 -3.14 -16.23 3.19
N ARG A 131 -3.45 -17.05 2.18
CA ARG A 131 -2.59 -18.15 1.74
C ARG A 131 -1.30 -17.62 1.11
N LEU A 132 -0.20 -17.70 1.85
CA LEU A 132 1.08 -17.15 1.43
C LEU A 132 1.65 -17.82 0.17
N ASP A 133 1.27 -19.07 -0.08
CA ASP A 133 1.63 -19.85 -1.27
C ASP A 133 0.90 -19.39 -2.54
N GLN A 134 -0.22 -18.67 -2.39
CA GLN A 134 -1.01 -18.12 -3.50
C GLN A 134 -0.65 -16.65 -3.83
N ILE A 135 0.35 -16.09 -3.16
CA ILE A 135 0.77 -14.70 -3.36
C ILE A 135 2.27 -14.59 -3.66
N THR A 136 2.61 -13.65 -4.53
CA THR A 136 4.01 -13.35 -4.86
C THR A 136 4.59 -12.39 -3.83
N ILE A 137 5.35 -12.92 -2.87
CA ILE A 137 6.09 -12.13 -1.89
C ILE A 137 7.51 -11.85 -2.41
N PRO A 138 7.96 -10.59 -2.52
CA PRO A 138 9.31 -10.26 -2.94
C PRO A 138 10.38 -10.90 -2.05
N VAL A 139 11.54 -11.24 -2.65
CA VAL A 139 12.64 -11.91 -1.94
C VAL A 139 13.19 -11.04 -0.81
N GLU A 140 13.24 -9.72 -1.01
CA GLU A 140 13.69 -8.73 -0.03
C GLU A 140 12.83 -8.77 1.24
N VAL A 141 11.50 -8.88 1.06
CA VAL A 141 10.53 -8.98 2.15
C VAL A 141 10.70 -10.29 2.91
N LYS A 142 10.91 -11.41 2.18
CA LYS A 142 11.18 -12.72 2.79
C LYS A 142 12.47 -12.70 3.62
N LYS A 143 13.53 -12.08 3.10
CA LYS A 143 14.82 -11.91 3.80
C LYS A 143 14.65 -11.07 5.06
N TYR A 144 13.95 -9.94 4.97
CA TYR A 144 13.69 -9.07 6.13
C TYR A 144 12.93 -9.78 7.25
N SER A 145 11.99 -10.67 6.92
CA SER A 145 11.22 -11.43 7.92
C SER A 145 12.01 -12.48 8.68
N ARG A 146 13.18 -12.89 8.18
CA ARG A 146 14.04 -13.91 8.80
C ARG A 146 15.03 -13.31 9.82
N ASN A 147 15.20 -11.99 9.79
CA ASN A 147 16.02 -11.22 10.73
C ASN A 147 15.13 -10.63 11.84
#